data_AF-A0A522D4I6-F1
#
_entry.id   AF-A0A522D4I6-F1
#
_cell.length_a   1.000
_cell.length_b   1.000
_cell.length_c   1.000
_cell.angle_alpha   90.00
_cell.angle_beta   90.00
_cell.angle_gamma   90.00
#
_symmetry.space_group_name_H-M   'P 1'
#
loop_
_entity.id
_entity.type
_entity.pdbx_description
1 polymer ?
#
loop_
_entity_poly.entity_id
_entity_poly.type
_entity_poly.pdbx_seq_one_letter_code
_entity_poly.pdbx_strand_id
1 'polypeptide(L)'
;MGYYERLVYVARNFLEYENYGSNKAKAVKIISRYFPEKTTGECAIDFDSVCEVYKNAIAFARSNSAIYFEWRKTKERSPLDTLEKNFKESQKNVPVKTIDHILGWVYDWHLER
;
A
#
# COMPACT_ATOMS: atom_id res chain seq x y z
N MET A 1 6.81 15.06 0.88
CA MET A 1 5.98 13.88 1.22
C MET A 1 4.55 14.36 1.37
N GLY A 2 3.68 13.98 0.43
CA GLY A 2 2.24 14.32 0.47
C GLY A 2 1.45 13.47 1.46
N TYR A 3 0.16 13.76 1.60
CA TYR A 3 -0.73 13.09 2.57
C TYR A 3 -0.80 11.57 2.37
N TYR A 4 -1.11 11.11 1.15
CA TYR A 4 -1.17 9.67 0.85
C TYR A 4 0.20 8.98 0.92
N GLU A 5 1.28 9.66 0.57
CA GLU A 5 2.64 9.11 0.76
C GLU A 5 2.95 8.90 2.25
N ARG A 6 2.53 9.84 3.11
CA ARG A 6 2.64 9.67 4.56
C ARG A 6 1.79 8.51 5.06
N LEU A 7 0.55 8.37 4.57
CA LEU A 7 -0.32 7.26 4.92
C LEU A 7 0.33 5.92 4.57
N VAL A 8 0.85 5.77 3.35
CA VAL A 8 1.55 4.54 2.92
C VAL A 8 2.77 4.28 3.80
N TYR A 9 3.59 5.30 4.06
CA TYR A 9 4.76 5.18 4.92
C TYR A 9 4.40 4.70 6.33
N VAL A 10 3.38 5.30 6.94
CA VAL A 10 2.95 4.94 8.31
C VAL A 10 2.28 3.56 8.31
N ALA A 11 1.46 3.24 7.31
CA ALA A 11 0.78 1.94 7.17
C ALA A 11 1.79 0.80 7.03
N ARG A 12 2.79 0.96 6.16
CA ARG A 12 3.89 0.00 6.03
C ARG A 12 4.59 -0.22 7.38
N ASN A 13 4.98 0.86 8.05
CA ASN A 13 5.67 0.77 9.33
C ASN A 13 4.83 0.04 10.39
N PHE A 14 3.53 0.33 10.41
CA PHE A 14 2.58 -0.29 11.31
C PHE A 14 2.39 -1.79 11.02
N LEU A 15 2.25 -2.17 9.75
CA LEU A 15 1.96 -3.55 9.35
C LEU A 15 3.20 -4.47 9.33
N GLU A 16 4.34 -3.98 8.84
CA GLU A 16 5.52 -4.81 8.57
C GLU A 16 6.53 -4.85 9.72
N TYR A 17 6.59 -3.78 10.51
CA TYR A 17 7.62 -3.63 11.55
C TYR A 17 7.04 -3.55 12.96
N GLU A 18 5.73 -3.71 13.11
CA GLU A 18 4.98 -3.48 14.35
C GLU A 18 5.33 -2.13 15.01
N ASN A 19 5.81 -1.18 14.20
CA ASN A 19 6.15 0.14 14.68
C ASN A 19 4.87 0.76 15.24
N TYR A 20 5.06 1.63 16.23
CA TYR A 20 3.96 2.18 17.03
C TYR A 20 3.34 1.18 18.02
N GLY A 21 3.93 -0.02 18.20
CA GLY A 21 3.49 -1.01 19.17
C GLY A 21 2.10 -1.55 18.85
N SER A 22 1.81 -1.71 17.56
CA SER A 22 0.49 -2.10 17.04
C SER A 22 -0.65 -1.17 17.48
N ASN A 23 -0.34 0.05 17.94
CA ASN A 23 -1.31 1.05 18.38
C ASN A 23 -1.70 1.98 17.22
N LYS A 24 -2.87 1.71 16.64
CA LYS A 24 -3.44 2.52 15.56
C LYS A 24 -3.57 4.00 15.91
N ALA A 25 -4.02 4.33 17.13
CA ALA A 25 -4.18 5.73 17.54
C ALA A 25 -2.84 6.48 17.53
N LYS A 26 -1.74 5.80 17.89
CA LYS A 26 -0.39 6.36 17.81
C LYS A 26 0.05 6.57 16.36
N ALA A 27 -0.23 5.63 15.47
CA ALA A 27 0.04 5.77 14.02
C ALA A 27 -0.75 6.94 13.40
N VAL A 28 -2.05 7.02 13.67
CA VAL A 28 -2.93 8.11 13.19
C VAL A 28 -2.48 9.47 13.73
N LYS A 29 -2.08 9.53 15.01
CA LYS A 29 -1.54 10.77 15.61
C LYS A 29 -0.27 11.26 14.91
N ILE A 30 0.56 10.36 14.39
CA ILE A 30 1.73 10.76 13.60
C ILE A 30 1.29 11.40 12.30
N ILE A 31 0.30 10.84 11.61
CA ILE A 31 -0.24 11.41 10.37
C ILE A 31 -0.83 12.80 10.61
N SER A 32 -1.73 12.94 11.60
CA SER A 32 -2.43 14.20 11.87
C SER A 32 -1.51 15.35 12.31
N ARG A 33 -0.34 15.04 12.88
CA ARG A 33 0.69 16.04 13.19
C ARG A 33 1.29 16.72 11.96
N TYR A 34 1.33 16.02 10.82
CA TYR A 34 1.90 16.57 9.58
C TYR A 34 0.84 17.25 8.70
N PHE A 35 -0.44 16.98 8.94
CA PHE A 35 -1.57 17.46 8.13
C PHE A 35 -2.67 18.02 9.04
N PRO A 36 -2.42 19.17 9.71
CA PRO A 36 -3.36 19.77 10.67
C PRO A 36 -4.69 20.21 10.06
N GLU A 37 -4.76 20.37 8.73
CA GLU A 37 -5.98 20.64 7.98
C GLU A 37 -6.94 19.45 7.92
N LYS A 38 -6.46 18.24 8.23
CA LYS A 38 -7.26 17.01 8.34
C LYS A 38 -7.60 16.74 9.79
N THR A 39 -8.85 16.37 10.05
CA THR A 39 -9.24 15.88 11.36
C THR A 39 -8.59 14.53 11.66
N THR A 40 -8.45 14.21 12.95
CA THR A 40 -7.95 12.89 13.38
C THR A 40 -8.86 11.77 12.88
N GLY A 41 -10.17 12.01 12.77
CA GLY A 41 -11.14 11.05 12.23
C GLY A 41 -10.90 10.73 10.76
N GLU A 42 -10.72 11.76 9.91
CA GLU A 42 -10.39 11.58 8.49
C GLU A 42 -9.07 10.83 8.32
N CYS A 43 -8.04 11.19 9.12
CA CYS A 43 -6.76 10.49 9.10
C CYS A 43 -6.92 9.00 9.46
N ALA A 44 -7.82 8.67 10.40
CA ALA A 44 -8.05 7.28 10.80
C ALA A 44 -8.74 6.46 9.69
N ILE A 45 -9.75 7.04 9.03
CA ILE A 45 -10.49 6.39 7.94
C ILE A 45 -9.58 6.14 6.73
N ASP A 46 -8.82 7.17 6.33
CA ASP A 46 -7.90 7.06 5.20
C ASP A 46 -6.77 6.07 5.52
N PHE A 47 -6.29 6.06 6.78
CA PHE A 47 -5.28 5.10 7.24
C PHE A 47 -5.77 3.66 7.19
N ASP A 48 -7.00 3.39 7.63
CA ASP A 48 -7.59 2.05 7.53
C ASP A 48 -7.70 1.60 6.08
N SER A 49 -8.19 2.48 5.21
CA SER A 49 -8.33 2.20 3.78
C SER A 49 -6.98 1.87 3.15
N VAL A 50 -5.93 2.62 3.46
CA VAL A 50 -4.57 2.34 2.99
C VAL A 50 -4.03 1.03 3.57
N CYS A 51 -4.27 0.72 4.85
CA CYS A 51 -3.86 -0.54 5.46
C CYS A 51 -4.54 -1.75 4.81
N GLU A 52 -5.83 -1.63 4.49
CA GLU A 52 -6.59 -2.66 3.79
C GLU A 52 -6.04 -2.90 2.37
N VAL A 53 -5.85 -1.83 1.59
CA VAL A 53 -5.23 -1.91 0.26
C VAL A 53 -3.85 -2.56 0.33
N TYR A 54 -3.05 -2.23 1.37
CA TYR A 54 -1.73 -2.83 1.56
C TYR A 54 -1.80 -4.34 1.76
N LYS A 55 -2.69 -4.82 2.64
CA LYS A 55 -2.91 -6.26 2.87
C LYS A 55 -3.41 -6.96 1.60
N ASN A 56 -4.34 -6.32 0.88
CA ASN A 56 -4.86 -6.83 -0.38
C ASN A 56 -3.76 -6.91 -1.45
N ALA A 57 -2.86 -5.92 -1.50
CA ALA A 57 -1.72 -5.91 -2.42
C ALA A 57 -0.74 -7.05 -2.12
N ILE A 58 -0.46 -7.34 -0.84
CA ILE A 58 0.37 -8.51 -0.46
C ILE A 58 -0.28 -9.81 -0.95
N ALA A 59 -1.58 -9.99 -0.70
CA ALA A 59 -2.32 -11.19 -1.13
C ALA A 59 -2.33 -11.33 -2.67
N PHE A 60 -2.55 -10.21 -3.38
CA PHE A 60 -2.51 -10.14 -4.83
C PHE A 60 -1.12 -10.50 -5.38
N ALA A 61 -0.05 -9.91 -4.83
CA ALA A 61 1.31 -10.18 -5.26
C ALA A 61 1.71 -11.65 -5.03
N ARG A 62 1.34 -12.23 -3.89
CA ARG A 62 1.59 -13.67 -3.62
C ARG A 62 0.90 -14.58 -4.62
N SER A 63 -0.37 -14.30 -4.90
CA SER A 63 -1.19 -15.08 -5.85
C SER A 63 -0.66 -15.02 -7.28
N ASN A 64 0.05 -13.94 -7.63
CA ASN A 64 0.57 -13.69 -8.98
C ASN A 64 2.10 -13.70 -9.05
N SER A 65 2.77 -14.25 -8.02
CA SER A 65 4.22 -14.21 -7.88
C SER A 65 4.97 -14.86 -9.04
N ALA A 66 4.50 -16.01 -9.53
CA ALA A 66 5.09 -16.70 -10.68
C ALA A 66 5.11 -15.81 -11.94
N ILE A 67 3.99 -15.15 -12.23
CA ILE A 67 3.85 -14.23 -13.37
C ILE A 67 4.79 -13.03 -13.21
N TYR A 68 4.88 -12.47 -12.00
CA TYR A 68 5.79 -11.38 -11.68
C TYR A 68 7.26 -11.76 -11.89
N PHE A 69 7.68 -12.94 -11.42
CA PHE A 69 9.07 -13.41 -11.57
C PHE A 69 9.44 -13.64 -13.03
N GLU A 70 8.54 -14.24 -13.80
CA GLU A 70 8.73 -14.45 -15.24
C GLU A 70 8.89 -13.11 -15.97
N TRP A 71 7.98 -12.17 -15.73
CA TRP A 71 8.07 -10.82 -16.28
C TRP A 71 9.37 -10.10 -15.89
N ARG A 72 9.79 -10.15 -14.61
CA ARG A 72 11.04 -9.52 -14.16
C ARG A 72 12.26 -10.06 -14.90
N LYS A 73 12.26 -11.36 -15.22
CA LYS A 73 13.34 -12.02 -15.96
C LYS A 73 13.38 -11.62 -17.43
N THR A 74 12.22 -11.55 -18.09
CA THR A 74 12.14 -11.27 -19.52
C THR A 74 12.14 -9.77 -19.84
N LYS A 75 11.67 -8.93 -18.92
CA LYS A 75 11.41 -7.50 -19.12
C LYS A 75 10.51 -7.18 -20.31
N GLU A 76 9.79 -8.19 -20.82
CA GLU A 76 8.78 -8.02 -21.85
C GLU A 76 7.54 -7.33 -21.26
N ARG A 77 6.50 -7.12 -22.06
CA ARG A 77 5.26 -6.50 -21.56
C ARG A 77 4.69 -7.34 -20.40
N SER A 78 4.37 -6.69 -19.28
CA SER A 78 3.91 -7.40 -18.10
C SER A 78 2.57 -8.08 -18.37
N PRO A 79 2.43 -9.41 -18.19
CA PRO A 79 1.14 -10.07 -18.24
C PRO A 79 0.22 -9.59 -17.10
N LEU A 80 0.78 -8.87 -16.11
CA LEU A 80 0.07 -8.34 -14.96
C LEU A 80 -0.72 -7.06 -15.31
N ASP A 81 -0.53 -6.42 -16.46
CA ASP A 81 -1.19 -5.14 -16.80
C ASP A 81 -2.72 -5.19 -16.56
N THR A 82 -3.37 -6.26 -17.04
CA THR A 82 -4.82 -6.45 -16.88
C THR A 82 -5.21 -6.79 -15.43
N LEU A 83 -4.42 -7.64 -14.77
CA LEU A 83 -4.68 -8.06 -13.39
C LEU A 83 -4.51 -6.89 -12.40
N GLU A 84 -3.46 -6.10 -12.57
CA GLU A 84 -3.20 -4.88 -11.80
C GLU A 84 -4.25 -3.83 -12.06
N LYS A 85 -4.71 -3.68 -13.30
CA LYS A 85 -5.82 -2.77 -13.62
C LYS A 85 -7.08 -3.18 -12.84
N ASN A 86 -7.45 -4.45 -12.90
CA ASN A 86 -8.61 -4.97 -12.16
C ASN A 86 -8.44 -4.80 -10.64
N PHE A 87 -7.23 -5.05 -10.13
CA PHE A 87 -6.91 -4.80 -8.73
C PHE A 87 -7.10 -3.33 -8.38
N LYS A 88 -6.52 -2.39 -9.14
CA LYS A 88 -6.62 -0.94 -8.89
C LYS A 88 -8.08 -0.46 -8.93
N GLU A 89 -8.86 -0.94 -9.90
CA GLU A 89 -10.29 -0.60 -10.05
C GLU A 89 -11.15 -1.13 -8.88
N SER A 90 -10.73 -2.22 -8.23
CA SER A 90 -11.42 -2.76 -7.06
C SER A 90 -11.22 -1.93 -5.77
N GLN A 91 -10.17 -1.11 -5.69
CA GLN A 91 -9.78 -0.37 -4.49
C GLN A 91 -10.24 1.11 -4.55
N LYS A 92 -11.56 1.34 -4.53
CA LYS A 92 -12.18 2.65 -4.87
C LYS A 92 -11.85 3.81 -3.92
N ASN A 93 -11.38 3.53 -2.70
CA ASN A 93 -11.20 4.55 -1.65
C ASN A 93 -9.78 5.13 -1.57
N VAL A 94 -8.85 4.65 -2.41
CA VAL A 94 -7.45 5.07 -2.39
C VAL A 94 -7.05 5.53 -3.80
N PRO A 95 -6.35 6.66 -3.96
CA PRO A 95 -5.94 7.13 -5.29
C PRO A 95 -5.04 6.13 -6.00
N VAL A 96 -5.24 5.94 -7.31
CA VAL A 96 -4.49 4.95 -8.13
C VAL A 96 -2.98 5.07 -7.97
N LYS A 97 -2.43 6.30 -7.97
CA LYS A 97 -0.98 6.52 -7.75
C LYS A 97 -0.47 5.98 -6.42
N THR A 98 -1.31 5.99 -5.39
CA THR A 98 -0.98 5.44 -4.06
C THR A 98 -0.97 3.91 -4.12
N ILE A 99 -1.92 3.31 -4.84
CA ILE A 99 -1.98 1.87 -5.06
C ILE A 99 -0.75 1.40 -5.86
N ASP A 100 -0.36 2.14 -6.90
CA ASP A 100 0.86 1.87 -7.68
C ASP A 100 2.10 1.86 -6.78
N HIS A 101 2.21 2.84 -5.87
CA HIS A 101 3.31 2.90 -4.92
C HIS A 101 3.33 1.68 -3.96
N ILE A 102 2.16 1.29 -3.45
CA ILE A 102 2.02 0.11 -2.59
C ILE A 102 2.43 -1.15 -3.33
N LEU A 103 1.92 -1.38 -4.54
CA LEU A 103 2.24 -2.56 -5.36
C LEU A 103 3.73 -2.65 -5.67
N GLY A 104 4.33 -1.55 -6.13
CA GLY A 104 5.77 -1.50 -6.40
C GLY A 104 6.58 -1.94 -5.19
N TRP A 105 6.24 -1.40 -4.01
CA TRP A 105 6.93 -1.77 -2.79
C TRP A 105 6.71 -3.22 -2.36
N VAL A 106 5.46 -3.71 -2.45
CA VAL A 106 5.12 -5.10 -2.11
C VAL A 106 5.89 -6.07 -3.00
N TYR A 107 5.95 -5.81 -4.30
CA TYR A 107 6.73 -6.63 -5.21
C TYR A 107 8.23 -6.61 -4.87
N ASP A 108 8.81 -5.43 -4.66
CA ASP A 108 10.23 -5.27 -4.33
C ASP A 108 10.59 -5.95 -2.99
N TRP A 109 9.69 -5.95 -2.00
CA TRP A 109 10.02 -6.44 -0.65
C TRP A 109 9.59 -7.87 -0.36
N HIS A 110 8.39 -8.26 -0.81
CA HIS A 110 7.80 -9.57 -0.51
C HIS A 110 8.10 -10.62 -1.57
N LEU A 111 8.54 -10.23 -2.77
CA LEU A 111 8.91 -11.17 -3.82
C LEU A 111 10.43 -11.20 -4.10
N GLU A 112 11.23 -10.21 -3.69
CA GLU A 112 12.71 -10.27 -3.88
C GLU A 112 13.48 -10.96 -2.74
N ARG A 113 12.81 -11.36 -1.66
CA ARG A 113 13.41 -12.09 -0.52
C ARG A 113 12.97 -13.56 -0.51
#